data_AF-A0A945K5I9-F1
#
_entry.id   AF-A0A945K5I9-F1
#
_cell.length_a   1.000
_cell.length_b   1.000
_cell.length_c   1.000
_cell.angle_alpha   90.00
_cell.angle_beta   90.00
_cell.angle_gamma   90.00
#
_symmetry.space_group_name_H-M   'P 1'
#
loop_
_entity.id
_entity.type
_entity.pdbx_description
1 polymer ?
#
loop_
_entity_poly.entity_id
_entity_poly.type
_entity_poly.pdbx_seq_one_letter_code
_entity_poly.pdbx_strand_id
1 'polypeptide(L)'
;MRLKGIFKEKSSTNKLGVFFLMILVSVILHTLLAQAVIVLFTDVTLIAVGMIQFASQFEVDAVKFIHMLSAIGLFITPTLLYAYLCDFDLKLKLNFNRQTLLLAIAIMLLINPFIAFIYEWNMSFNIPDWMLIFDDNAEKITKYFLKMN
;
A
#
# COMPACT_ATOMS: atom_id res chain seq x y z
N MET A 1 -13.61 18.34 22.67
CA MET A 1 -14.31 18.44 21.36
C MET A 1 -14.75 17.04 20.91
N ARG A 2 -15.99 16.85 20.43
CA ARG A 2 -16.39 15.58 19.80
C ARG A 2 -15.85 15.57 18.37
N LEU A 3 -14.81 14.77 18.12
CA LEU A 3 -14.17 14.66 16.79
C LEU A 3 -14.97 13.75 15.82
N LYS A 4 -15.78 12.83 16.35
CA LYS A 4 -16.61 11.93 15.54
C LYS A 4 -17.61 12.72 14.70
N GLY A 5 -17.63 12.47 13.39
CA GLY A 5 -18.59 13.08 12.47
C GLY A 5 -18.40 14.57 12.22
N ILE A 6 -17.25 15.15 12.56
CA ILE A 6 -16.97 16.59 12.40
C ILE A 6 -17.10 17.08 10.94
N PHE A 7 -16.89 16.18 9.96
CA PHE A 7 -17.02 16.49 8.54
C PHE A 7 -18.32 15.95 7.91
N LYS A 8 -19.27 15.45 8.71
CA LYS A 8 -20.52 14.84 8.21
C LYS A 8 -21.32 15.77 7.30
N GLU A 9 -21.47 17.04 7.69
CA GLU A 9 -22.27 18.04 6.97
C GLU A 9 -21.50 18.77 5.84
N LYS A 10 -20.23 18.40 5.58
CA LYS A 10 -19.46 19.01 4.49
C LYS A 10 -19.84 18.44 3.12
N SER A 11 -19.59 19.23 2.08
CA SER A 11 -19.77 18.82 0.68
C SER A 11 -18.88 17.62 0.32
N SER A 12 -19.29 16.85 -0.69
CA SER A 12 -18.56 15.66 -1.16
C SER A 12 -17.13 15.99 -1.60
N THR A 13 -16.91 17.11 -2.28
CA THR A 13 -15.58 17.57 -2.70
C THR A 13 -14.67 17.81 -1.51
N ASN A 14 -15.18 18.43 -0.45
CA ASN A 14 -14.38 18.68 0.75
C ASN A 14 -14.03 17.38 1.48
N LYS A 15 -14.96 16.42 1.52
CA LYS A 15 -14.71 15.10 2.10
C LYS A 15 -13.61 14.36 1.34
N LEU A 16 -13.65 14.38 0.01
CA LEU A 16 -12.59 13.80 -0.83
C LEU A 16 -11.24 14.49 -0.61
N GLY A 17 -11.22 15.82 -0.55
CA GLY A 17 -9.99 16.57 -0.28
C GLY A 17 -9.38 16.26 1.09
N VAL A 18 -10.23 16.17 2.12
CA VAL A 18 -9.80 15.76 3.48
C VAL A 18 -9.26 14.33 3.45
N PHE A 19 -9.93 13.39 2.78
CA PHE A 19 -9.45 12.02 2.67
C PHE A 19 -8.08 11.94 1.98
N PHE A 20 -7.90 12.65 0.88
CA PHE A 20 -6.63 12.70 0.16
C PHE A 20 -5.50 13.25 1.04
N LEU A 21 -5.76 14.34 1.77
CA LEU A 21 -4.78 14.91 2.71
C LEU A 21 -4.46 13.92 3.84
N MET A 22 -5.46 13.21 4.36
CA MET A 22 -5.26 12.18 5.38
C MET A 22 -4.39 11.04 4.87
N ILE A 23 -4.56 10.59 3.63
CA ILE A 23 -3.69 9.57 3.01
C ILE A 23 -2.25 10.06 3.00
N LEU A 24 -1.99 11.25 2.47
CA LEU A 24 -0.62 11.79 2.35
C LEU A 24 0.06 11.90 3.73
N VAL A 25 -0.62 12.52 4.69
CA VAL A 25 -0.07 12.68 6.05
C VAL A 25 0.13 11.32 6.71
N SER A 26 -0.82 10.40 6.58
CA SER A 26 -0.77 9.08 7.21
C SER A 26 0.40 8.25 6.68
N VAL A 27 0.61 8.20 5.36
CA VAL A 27 1.74 7.48 4.75
C VAL A 27 3.08 8.02 5.24
N ILE A 28 3.23 9.35 5.26
CA ILE A 28 4.46 9.99 5.71
C ILE A 28 4.73 9.62 7.18
N LEU A 29 3.74 9.77 8.06
CA LEU A 29 3.89 9.46 9.48
C LEU A 29 4.23 8.00 9.75
N HIS A 30 3.57 7.05 9.06
CA HIS A 30 3.85 5.62 9.27
C HIS A 30 5.20 5.21 8.70
N THR A 31 5.62 5.81 7.58
CA THR A 31 6.94 5.54 6.98
C THR A 31 8.05 6.07 7.89
N LEU A 32 7.90 7.28 8.43
CA LEU A 32 8.84 7.85 9.41
C LEU A 32 8.87 7.03 10.70
N LEU A 33 7.71 6.58 11.18
CA LEU A 33 7.62 5.71 12.35
C LEU A 33 8.33 4.37 12.11
N ALA A 34 8.17 3.77 10.92
CA ALA A 34 8.85 2.53 10.58
C ALA A 34 10.37 2.73 10.58
N GLN A 35 10.87 3.80 9.95
CA GLN A 35 12.28 4.14 9.95
C GLN A 35 12.82 4.37 11.37
N ALA A 36 12.08 5.09 12.21
CA ALA A 36 12.46 5.32 13.61
C ALA A 36 12.56 4.01 14.39
N VAL A 37 11.63 3.07 14.18
CA VAL A 37 11.69 1.75 14.82
C VAL A 37 12.92 0.97 14.34
N ILE A 38 13.22 0.95 13.04
CA ILE A 38 14.41 0.27 12.53
C ILE A 38 15.69 0.87 13.14
N VAL A 39 15.82 2.20 13.18
CA VAL A 39 17.02 2.85 13.74
C VAL A 39 17.17 2.64 15.25
N LEU A 40 16.07 2.59 16.00
CA LEU A 40 16.11 2.47 17.46
C LEU A 40 16.29 1.03 17.95
N PHE A 41 15.80 0.05 17.17
CA PHE A 41 15.74 -1.35 17.60
C PHE A 41 16.60 -2.30 16.78
N THR A 42 17.25 -1.83 15.71
CA THR A 42 18.12 -2.66 14.86
C THR A 42 19.40 -1.90 14.46
N ASP A 43 20.47 -2.64 14.19
CA ASP A 43 21.73 -2.08 13.68
C ASP A 43 21.73 -1.89 12.14
N VAL A 44 20.57 -2.05 11.49
CA VAL A 44 20.45 -1.92 10.04
C VAL A 44 20.59 -0.46 9.63
N THR A 45 21.59 -0.18 8.79
CA THR A 45 21.76 1.16 8.23
C THR A 45 20.64 1.47 7.23
N LEU A 46 20.02 2.65 7.36
CA LEU A 46 19.00 3.14 6.42
C LEU A 46 19.53 3.26 4.97
N ILE A 47 20.86 3.37 4.81
CA ILE A 47 21.52 3.45 3.50
C ILE A 47 21.48 2.09 2.78
N ALA A 48 21.68 0.98 3.49
CA ALA A 48 21.58 -0.36 2.91
C ALA A 48 20.16 -0.64 2.38
N VAL A 49 19.14 -0.17 3.13
CA VAL A 49 17.73 -0.25 2.73
C VAL A 49 17.45 0.59 1.48
N GLY A 50 18.03 1.80 1.39
CA GLY A 50 17.83 2.70 0.25
C GLY A 50 18.50 2.25 -1.06
N MET A 51 19.58 1.48 -0.99
CA MET A 51 20.35 1.04 -2.16
C MET A 51 19.97 -0.36 -2.66
N ILE A 52 19.01 -1.04 -2.02
CA ILE A 52 18.48 -2.37 -2.42
C ILE A 52 19.63 -3.39 -2.59
N GLN A 53 20.63 -3.28 -1.72
CA GLN A 53 21.72 -4.24 -1.59
C GLN A 53 21.57 -4.93 -0.25
N PHE A 54 20.73 -5.96 -0.22
CA PHE A 54 20.51 -6.73 1.00
C PHE A 54 21.57 -7.82 1.09
N ALA A 55 22.46 -7.69 2.07
CA ALA A 55 23.53 -8.63 2.38
C ALA A 55 23.08 -9.65 3.44
N SER A 56 22.05 -9.35 4.23
CA SER A 56 21.58 -10.21 5.32
C SER A 56 20.05 -10.32 5.41
N GLN A 57 19.58 -11.39 6.06
CA GLN A 57 18.15 -11.60 6.34
C GLN A 57 17.53 -10.44 7.13
N PHE A 58 18.28 -9.87 8.08
CA PHE A 58 17.82 -8.76 8.91
C PHE A 58 17.47 -7.51 8.11
N GLU A 59 18.21 -7.23 7.03
CA GLU A 59 17.92 -6.09 6.14
C GLU A 59 16.65 -6.34 5.32
N VAL A 60 16.45 -7.58 4.85
CA VAL A 60 15.22 -7.97 4.14
C VAL A 60 14.00 -7.83 5.06
N ASP A 61 14.10 -8.28 6.30
CA ASP A 61 13.01 -8.19 7.26
C ASP A 61 12.73 -6.73 7.68
N ALA A 62 13.76 -5.88 7.75
CA ALA A 62 13.59 -4.44 7.95
C ALA A 62 12.81 -3.79 6.79
N VAL A 63 13.10 -4.16 5.53
CA VAL A 63 12.36 -3.65 4.36
C VAL A 63 10.92 -4.16 4.36
N LYS A 64 10.69 -5.45 4.67
CA LYS A 64 9.34 -6.01 4.84
C LYS A 64 8.54 -5.23 5.90
N PHE A 65 9.18 -4.91 7.03
CA PHE A 65 8.56 -4.13 8.10
C PHE A 65 8.21 -2.70 7.67
N ILE A 66 9.13 -2.00 6.98
CA ILE A 66 8.87 -0.67 6.43
C ILE A 66 7.69 -0.71 5.46
N HIS A 67 7.69 -1.65 4.50
CA HIS A 67 6.60 -1.80 3.53
C HIS A 67 5.25 -2.11 4.20
N MET A 68 5.25 -2.95 5.23
CA MET A 68 4.05 -3.25 6.02
C MET A 68 3.49 -1.99 6.69
N LEU A 69 4.31 -1.22 7.40
CA LEU A 69 3.88 0.00 8.09
C LEU A 69 3.42 1.08 7.10
N SER A 70 4.14 1.27 5.99
CA SER A 70 3.73 2.18 4.93
C SER A 70 2.40 1.77 4.30
N ALA A 71 2.14 0.48 4.09
CA ALA A 71 0.86 -0.02 3.58
C ALA A 71 -0.29 0.22 4.56
N ILE A 72 -0.06 0.04 5.87
CA ILE A 72 -1.02 0.40 6.92
C ILE A 72 -1.33 1.90 6.86
N GLY A 73 -0.30 2.73 6.74
CA GLY A 73 -0.41 4.18 6.60
C GLY A 73 -1.12 4.63 5.33
N LEU A 74 -1.01 3.88 4.24
CA LEU A 74 -1.63 4.19 2.94
C LEU A 74 -3.10 3.77 2.86
N PHE A 75 -3.43 2.57 3.34
CA PHE A 75 -4.73 1.95 3.07
C PHE A 75 -5.63 1.82 4.30
N ILE A 76 -5.07 1.54 5.47
CA ILE A 76 -5.86 1.18 6.66
C ILE A 76 -6.18 2.43 7.48
N THR A 77 -5.14 3.09 8.00
CA THR A 77 -5.28 4.24 8.90
C THR A 77 -6.13 5.37 8.32
N PRO A 78 -5.91 5.87 7.08
CA PRO A 78 -6.69 6.99 6.57
C PRO A 78 -8.15 6.60 6.33
N THR A 79 -8.43 5.35 5.93
CA THR A 79 -9.79 4.85 5.70
C THR A 79 -10.60 4.75 7.00
N LEU A 80 -10.01 4.18 8.05
CA LEU A 80 -10.66 4.07 9.36
C LEU A 80 -10.86 5.46 9.99
N LEU A 81 -9.85 6.32 9.92
CA LEU A 81 -9.93 7.66 10.46
C LEU A 81 -10.96 8.50 9.70
N TYR A 82 -11.00 8.39 8.36
CA TYR A 82 -12.01 9.06 7.54
C TYR A 82 -13.42 8.60 7.90
N ALA A 83 -13.61 7.29 8.09
CA ALA A 83 -14.90 6.75 8.51
C ALA A 83 -15.36 7.34 9.85
N TYR A 84 -14.45 7.46 10.81
CA TYR A 84 -14.72 8.08 12.10
C TYR A 84 -15.05 9.58 12.00
N LEU A 85 -14.31 10.34 11.19
CA LEU A 85 -14.49 11.80 11.06
C LEU A 85 -15.69 12.20 10.19
N CYS A 86 -16.08 11.37 9.23
CA CYS A 86 -17.21 11.63 8.33
C CYS A 86 -18.50 10.90 8.72
N ASP A 87 -18.49 10.09 9.79
CA ASP A 87 -19.59 9.20 10.16
C ASP A 87 -19.99 8.26 9.01
N PHE A 88 -18.99 7.79 8.27
CA PHE A 88 -19.18 6.90 7.13
C PHE A 88 -19.25 5.45 7.59
N ASP A 89 -20.33 4.77 7.23
CA ASP A 89 -20.47 3.34 7.48
C ASP A 89 -19.62 2.55 6.46
N LEU A 90 -18.57 1.90 6.96
CA LEU A 90 -17.70 1.02 6.17
C LEU A 90 -18.43 -0.25 5.68
N LYS A 91 -19.66 -0.50 6.15
CA LYS A 91 -20.48 -1.66 5.77
C LYS A 91 -19.71 -2.98 5.85
N LEU A 92 -18.90 -3.14 6.92
CA LEU A 92 -18.15 -4.37 7.21
C LEU A 92 -19.06 -5.57 7.55
N LYS A 93 -20.39 -5.40 7.50
CA LYS A 93 -21.34 -6.51 7.58
C LYS A 93 -21.22 -7.35 6.32
N LEU A 94 -20.49 -8.45 6.44
CA LEU A 94 -20.23 -9.43 5.40
C LEU A 94 -21.49 -10.26 5.08
N ASN A 95 -22.46 -9.65 4.40
CA ASN A 95 -23.54 -10.39 3.75
C ASN A 95 -23.06 -10.84 2.36
N PHE A 96 -22.35 -11.96 2.30
CA PHE A 96 -21.90 -12.53 1.04
C PHE A 96 -23.05 -13.22 0.31
N ASN A 97 -23.41 -12.71 -0.86
CA ASN A 97 -24.25 -13.45 -1.79
C ASN A 97 -23.38 -14.52 -2.50
N ARG A 98 -23.84 -15.78 -2.50
CA ARG A 98 -23.18 -16.90 -3.18
C ARG A 98 -22.91 -16.61 -4.66
N GLN A 99 -23.80 -15.88 -5.33
CA GLN A 99 -23.65 -15.48 -6.73
C GLN A 99 -22.48 -14.50 -6.91
N THR A 100 -22.34 -13.52 -6.03
CA THR A 100 -21.23 -12.56 -6.04
C THR A 100 -19.90 -13.25 -5.75
N LEU A 101 -19.89 -14.20 -4.80
CA LEU A 101 -18.70 -15.00 -4.50
C LEU A 101 -18.28 -15.84 -5.70
N LEU A 102 -19.22 -16.55 -6.32
CA LEU A 102 -18.96 -17.40 -7.49
C LEU A 102 -18.48 -16.56 -8.68
N LEU A 103 -19.07 -15.39 -8.90
CA LEU A 103 -18.66 -14.45 -9.94
C LEU A 103 -17.22 -13.96 -9.69
N ALA A 104 -16.87 -13.59 -8.46
CA ALA A 104 -15.51 -13.16 -8.12
C ALA A 104 -14.49 -14.27 -8.39
N ILE A 105 -14.79 -15.52 -8.02
CA ILE A 105 -13.93 -16.68 -8.32
C ILE A 105 -13.81 -16.89 -9.84
N ALA A 106 -14.92 -16.81 -10.58
CA ALA A 106 -14.90 -16.94 -12.04
C ALA A 106 -14.03 -15.85 -12.70
N ILE A 107 -14.14 -14.60 -12.23
CA ILE A 107 -13.27 -13.50 -12.68
C ILE A 107 -11.80 -13.83 -12.37
N MET A 108 -11.48 -14.24 -11.14
CA MET A 108 -10.09 -14.59 -10.75
C MET A 108 -9.49 -15.71 -11.62
N LEU A 109 -10.28 -16.69 -12.07
CA LEU A 109 -9.80 -17.76 -12.96
C LEU A 109 -9.63 -17.27 -14.41
N LEU A 110 -10.52 -16.39 -14.87
CA LEU A 110 -10.56 -15.94 -16.26
C LEU A 110 -9.72 -14.67 -16.52
N ILE A 111 -9.17 -14.03 -15.49
CA ILE A 111 -8.47 -12.74 -15.63
C ILE A 111 -7.09 -12.88 -16.30
N ASN A 112 -6.44 -14.05 -16.22
CA ASN A 112 -5.08 -14.27 -16.73
C ASN A 112 -4.83 -13.81 -18.19
N PRO A 113 -5.67 -14.15 -19.19
CA PRO A 113 -5.50 -13.63 -20.55
C PRO A 113 -5.58 -12.10 -20.61
N PHE A 114 -6.42 -11.47 -19.79
CA PHE A 114 -6.52 -10.01 -19.74
C PHE A 114 -5.27 -9.39 -19.11
N ILE A 115 -4.69 -10.02 -18.08
CA ILE A 115 -3.41 -9.60 -17.49
C ILE A 115 -2.30 -9.66 -18.55
N ALA A 116 -2.20 -10.77 -19.29
CA ALA A 116 -1.20 -10.93 -20.34
C ALA A 116 -1.36 -9.88 -21.47
N PHE A 117 -2.60 -9.62 -21.89
CA PHE A 117 -2.90 -8.58 -22.88
C PHE A 117 -2.52 -7.18 -22.40
N ILE A 118 -2.88 -6.82 -21.16
CA ILE A 118 -2.50 -5.52 -20.57
C ILE A 118 -0.98 -5.42 -20.42
N TYR A 119 -0.30 -6.52 -20.08
CA TYR A 119 1.16 -6.55 -19.99
C TYR A 119 1.83 -6.27 -21.35
N GLU A 120 1.41 -6.94 -22.42
CA GLU A 120 1.91 -6.70 -23.78
C GLU A 120 1.63 -5.26 -24.21
N TRP A 121 0.43 -4.75 -23.89
CA TRP A 121 0.09 -3.36 -24.15
C TRP A 121 0.98 -2.39 -23.35
N ASN A 122 1.28 -2.69 -22.09
CA ASN A 122 2.21 -1.91 -21.27
C ASN A 122 3.62 -1.87 -21.87
N MET A 123 4.11 -2.99 -22.40
CA MET A 123 5.42 -3.09 -23.05
C MET A 123 5.50 -2.32 -24.37
N SER A 124 4.37 -2.03 -25.01
CA SER A 124 4.34 -1.21 -26.23
C SER A 124 4.59 0.27 -25.97
N PHE A 125 4.43 0.73 -24.72
CA PHE A 125 4.77 2.10 -24.36
C PHE A 125 6.28 2.24 -24.18
N ASN A 126 6.87 3.23 -24.86
CA ASN A 126 8.27 3.55 -24.67
C ASN A 126 8.41 4.43 -23.41
N ILE A 127 8.67 3.78 -22.28
CA ILE A 127 8.73 4.43 -20.97
C ILE A 127 10.14 5.01 -20.75
N PRO A 128 10.29 6.20 -20.14
CA PRO A 128 11.60 6.77 -19.82
C PRO A 128 12.47 5.87 -18.93
N ASP A 129 13.78 5.86 -19.16
CA ASP A 129 14.74 5.01 -18.43
C ASP A 129 14.70 5.17 -16.91
N TRP A 130 14.44 6.40 -16.41
CA TRP A 130 14.34 6.64 -14.96
C TRP A 130 13.19 5.87 -14.32
N MET A 131 12.13 5.57 -15.08
CA MET A 131 10.97 4.84 -14.59
C MET A 131 11.22 3.33 -14.59
N LEU A 132 12.06 2.83 -15.51
CA LEU A 132 12.48 1.42 -15.54
C LEU A 132 13.25 1.01 -14.27
N ILE A 133 13.97 1.95 -13.66
CA ILE A 133 14.66 1.73 -12.38
C ILE A 133 13.69 1.24 -11.29
N PHE A 134 12.44 1.72 -11.27
CA PHE A 134 11.45 1.27 -10.28
C PHE A 134 11.04 -0.18 -10.50
N ASP A 135 10.90 -0.60 -11.76
CA ASP A 135 10.53 -1.98 -12.10
C ASP A 135 11.67 -2.96 -11.77
N ASP A 136 12.91 -2.61 -12.16
CA ASP A 136 14.11 -3.37 -11.82
C ASP A 136 14.28 -3.53 -10.30
N ASN A 137 14.02 -2.45 -9.56
CA ASN A 137 14.11 -2.44 -8.11
C ASN A 137 13.00 -3.29 -7.47
N ALA A 138 11.78 -3.21 -7.98
CA ALA A 138 10.66 -4.04 -7.53
C ALA A 138 10.98 -5.53 -7.75
N GLU A 139 11.48 -5.90 -8.93
CA GLU A 139 11.87 -7.28 -9.24
C GLU A 139 12.95 -7.79 -8.28
N LYS A 140 14.00 -6.97 -8.03
CA LYS A 140 15.07 -7.31 -7.08
C LYS A 140 14.51 -7.54 -5.68
N ILE A 141 13.70 -6.62 -5.15
CA ILE A 141 13.08 -6.74 -3.83
C ILE A 141 12.23 -8.02 -3.74
N THR A 142 11.40 -8.30 -4.74
CA THR A 142 10.58 -9.51 -4.78
C THR A 142 11.45 -10.77 -4.78
N LYS A 143 12.54 -10.81 -5.56
CA LYS A 143 13.47 -11.94 -5.55
C LYS A 143 14.13 -12.14 -4.19
N TYR A 144 14.53 -11.06 -3.51
CA TYR A 144 15.05 -11.13 -2.15
C TYR A 144 13.99 -11.68 -1.19
N PHE A 145 12.75 -11.19 -1.26
CA PHE A 145 11.67 -11.65 -0.38
C PHE A 145 11.35 -13.14 -0.55
N LEU A 146 11.49 -13.68 -1.75
CA LEU A 146 11.23 -15.10 -2.04
C LEU A 146 12.39 -16.03 -1.65
N LYS A 147 13.64 -15.56 -1.77
CA LYS A 147 14.84 -16.38 -1.48
C LYS A 147 15.19 -16.46 0.00
N MET A 148 14.79 -15.47 0.78
CA MET A 148 15.20 -15.27 2.17
C MET A 148 14.00 -15.45 3.11
N ASN A 149 13.81 -16.69 3.57
CA ASN A 149 12.78 -17.16 4.51
C ASN A 149 13.39 -17.74 5.78
#